data_AF-A0A820SSM8-F1
#
_entry.id   AF-A0A820SSM8-F1
#
_cell.length_a   1.000
_cell.length_b   1.000
_cell.length_c   1.000
_cell.angle_alpha   90.00
_cell.angle_beta   90.00
_cell.angle_gamma   90.00
#
_symmetry.space_group_name_H-M   'P 1'
#
loop_
_entity.id
_entity.type
_entity.pdbx_description
1 polymer ?
#
loop_
_entity_poly.entity_id
_entity_poly.type
_entity_poly.pdbx_seq_one_letter_code
_entity_poly.pdbx_strand_id
1 'polypeptide(L)' 'MEVDCWATGIILYILLCGYPPFKSADRNQEVLFQLIQRGKFVYDTEYWSSISANAK' A
#
# COMPACT_ATOMS: atom_id res chain seq x y z
N MET A 1 -5.40 -17.83 -4.84
CA MET A 1 -4.40 -17.14 -5.68
C MET A 1 -4.64 -15.64 -5.75
N GLU A 2 -5.82 -15.13 -6.11
CA GLU A 2 -6.03 -13.66 -6.19
C GLU A 2 -5.76 -12.92 -4.88
N VAL A 3 -6.16 -13.52 -3.75
CA VAL A 3 -5.85 -13.01 -2.41
C VAL A 3 -4.34 -13.01 -2.13
N ASP A 4 -3.62 -14.02 -2.61
CA ASP A 4 -2.17 -14.14 -2.46
C ASP A 4 -1.45 -13.07 -3.29
N CYS A 5 -1.92 -12.82 -4.53
CA CYS A 5 -1.41 -11.73 -5.37
C CYS A 5 -1.66 -10.36 -4.73
N TRP A 6 -2.83 -10.15 -4.13
CA TRP A 6 -3.12 -8.92 -3.38
C TRP A 6 -2.14 -8.74 -2.22
N ALA A 7 -1.99 -9.77 -1.37
CA ALA A 7 -1.06 -9.73 -0.24
C ALA A 7 0.39 -9.51 -0.69
N THR A 8 0.80 -10.15 -1.79
CA THR A 8 2.14 -9.98 -2.38
C THR A 8 2.36 -8.54 -2.84
N GLY A 9 1.35 -7.89 -3.42
CA GLY A 9 1.42 -6.47 -3.79
C GLY A 9 1.62 -5.55 -2.58
N ILE A 10 0.93 -5.81 -1.47
CA ILE A 10 1.12 -5.06 -0.22
C ILE A 10 2.54 -5.24 0.33
N ILE A 11 3.05 -6.48 0.33
CA ILE A 11 4.42 -6.77 0.77
C ILE A 11 5.42 -6.05 -0.14
N LEU A 12 5.26 -6.14 -1.46
CA LEU A 12 6.12 -5.47 -2.42
C LEU A 12 6.13 -3.95 -2.23
N TYR A 13 4.96 -3.35 -2.01
CA TYR A 13 4.83 -1.92 -1.72
C TYR A 13 5.68 -1.55 -0.49
N ILE A 14 5.56 -2.30 0.61
CA ILE A 14 6.34 -2.09 1.83
C ILE A 14 7.85 -2.25 1.57
N LEU A 15 8.26 -3.24 0.77
CA LEU A 15 9.66 -3.46 0.43
C LEU A 15 10.27 -2.30 -0.39
N LEU A 16 9.48 -1.63 -1.23
CA LEU A 16 9.95 -0.56 -2.10
C LEU A 16 10.06 0.80 -1.37
N CYS A 17 9.08 1.14 -0.53
CA CYS A 17 9.02 2.48 0.09
C CYS A 17 9.06 2.50 1.62
N GLY A 18 9.02 1.33 2.28
CA GLY A 18 9.21 1.20 3.73
C GLY A 18 7.97 1.45 4.60
N TYR A 19 6.77 1.62 4.02
CA TYR A 19 5.53 1.85 4.77
C TYR A 19 4.32 1.15 4.13
N PRO A 20 3.28 0.79 4.90
CA PRO A 20 2.10 0.13 4.35
C PRO A 20 1.23 1.11 3.53
N PRO A 21 0.61 0.65 2.43
CA PRO A 21 -0.22 1.49 1.56
C PRO A 21 -1.52 1.97 2.22
N PHE A 22 -1.97 1.28 3.28
CA PHE A 22 -3.16 1.65 4.05
C PHE A 22 -2.78 1.87 5.52
N LYS A 23 -3.09 3.06 6.06
CA LYS A 23 -2.95 3.38 7.48
C LYS A 23 -4.10 4.26 7.95
N SER A 24 -4.59 4.02 9.16
CA SER A 24 -5.50 4.92 9.88
C SER A 24 -4.70 5.81 10.81
N ALA A 25 -4.99 7.12 10.87
CA ALA A 25 -4.28 8.07 11.73
C ALA A 25 -4.27 7.64 13.22
N ASP A 26 -5.42 7.18 13.73
CA ASP A 26 -5.61 6.87 15.15
C ASP A 26 -5.70 5.36 15.44
N ARG A 27 -5.11 4.52 14.58
CA ARG A 27 -5.23 3.04 14.66
C ARG A 27 -6.67 2.52 14.66
N ASN A 28 -7.61 3.31 14.15
CA ASN A 28 -9.01 2.92 14.00
C ASN A 28 -9.13 1.79 12.95
N GLN A 29 -9.50 0.59 13.41
CA GLN A 29 -9.61 -0.59 12.58
C GLN A 29 -10.73 -0.50 11.53
N GLU A 30 -11.83 0.17 11.84
CA GLU A 30 -12.98 0.30 10.95
C GLU A 30 -12.65 1.20 9.76
N VAL A 31 -11.95 2.31 10.02
CA VAL A 31 -11.40 3.19 8.97
C VAL A 31 -10.37 2.44 8.13
N LEU A 32 -9.46 1.69 8.76
CA LEU A 32 -8.47 0.89 8.05
C LEU A 32 -9.14 -0.13 7.11
N PHE A 33 -10.18 -0.82 7.57
CA PHE A 33 -10.90 -1.81 6.79
C PHE A 33 -11.61 -1.15 5.59
N GLN A 34 -12.21 0.02 5.77
CA GLN A 34 -12.79 0.79 4.67
C GLN A 34 -11.75 1.21 3.63
N LEU A 35 -10.53 1.58 4.05
CA LEU A 35 -9.44 1.91 3.13
C LEU A 35 -9.00 0.69 2.32
N ILE A 36 -8.85 -0.47 2.97
CA ILE A 36 -8.53 -1.75 2.33
C ILE A 36 -9.60 -2.13 1.31
N GLN A 37 -10.89 -2.05 1.69
CA GLN A 37 -12.02 -2.35 0.81
C GLN A 37 -12.11 -1.41 -0.40
N ARG A 38 -11.79 -0.12 -0.21
CA ARG A 38 -11.74 0.85 -1.31
C ARG A 38 -10.56 0.61 -2.26
N GLY A 39 -9.48 -0.02 -1.77
CA GLY A 39 -8.30 -0.34 -2.58
C GLY A 39 -7.56 0.89 -3.12
N LYS A 40 -7.78 2.09 -2.57
CA LYS A 40 -7.14 3.32 -3.02
C LYS A 40 -5.88 3.60 -2.21
N PHE A 41 -4.74 3.63 -2.87
CA PHE A 41 -3.44 3.97 -2.32
C PHE A 41 -2.73 4.98 -3.23
N VAL A 42 -1.64 5.59 -2.75
CA VAL A 42 -0.95 6.70 -3.43
C VAL A 42 0.56 6.45 -3.42
N TYR A 43 1.20 6.60 -4.59
CA TYR A 43 2.65 6.64 -4.72
C TYR A 43 3.15 8.03 -4.35
N ASP A 44 3.56 8.22 -3.10
CA ASP A 44 4.10 9.49 -2.64
C ASP A 44 5.44 9.78 -3.32
N THR A 45 5.55 10.91 -4.00
CA THR A 45 6.75 11.35 -4.72
C THR A 45 8.01 11.37 -3.86
N GLU A 46 7.88 11.61 -2.55
CA GLU A 46 9.04 11.61 -1.64
C GLU A 46 9.75 10.24 -1.64
N TYR A 47 8.99 9.15 -1.58
CA TYR A 47 9.53 7.79 -1.47
C TYR A 47 9.59 7.06 -2.82
N TRP A 48 8.71 7.42 -3.75
CA TRP A 48 8.55 6.70 -5.02
C TRP A 48 9.24 7.38 -6.20
N SER A 49 9.86 8.55 -6.04
CA SER A 49 10.55 9.24 -7.14
C SER A 49 11.69 8.42 -7.76
N SER A 50 12.44 7.67 -6.96
CA SER A 50 13.58 6.84 -7.39
C SER A 50 13.18 5.42 -7.83
N ILE A 51 11.94 5.00 -7.59
CA ILE A 51 11.44 3.67 -7.96
C ILE A 51 11.06 3.64 -9.44
N SER A 52 11.50 2.59 -10.14
CA SER A 52 11.24 2.42 -11.58
C SER A 52 9.75 2.35 -11.90
N ALA A 53 9.36 2.81 -13.09
CA ALA A 53 7.96 2.77 -13.55
C ALA A 53 7.41 1.34 -13.65
N ASN A 54 8.26 0.34 -13.92
CA ASN A 54 7.84 -1.07 -14.00
C ASN A 54 7.51 -1.68 -12.63
N ALA A 55 7.97 -1.05 -11.54
CA ALA A 55 7.72 -1.49 -10.17
C ALA A 55 6.62 -0.69 -9.47
N LYS A 56 6.06 0.31 -10.15
CA LYS A 56 4.87 1.08 -9.74
C LYS A 56 3.66 0.48 -10.43
#